data_AF-A0A959RI23-F1
#
_entry.id   AF-A0A959RI23-F1
#
_cell.length_a   1.000
_cell.length_b   1.000
_cell.length_c   1.000
_cell.angle_alpha   90.00
_cell.angle_beta   90.00
_cell.angle_gamma   90.00
#
_symmetry.space_group_name_H-M   'P 1'
#
loop_
_entity.id
_entity.type
_entity.pdbx_description
1 polymer ?
#
loop_
_entity_poly.entity_id
_entity_poly.type
_entity_poly.pdbx_seq_one_letter_code
_entity_poly.pdbx_strand_id
1 'polypeptide(L)'
;MDKRELINVSEFQKHIFWNYKPGAELDRNIIIENVLLYGELEDFRKLIKLVALEDIRNVTDIIEKKGRFKKRVNFIRKVVLSD
;
A
#
# COMPACT_ATOMS: atom_id res chain seq x y z
N MET A 1 -10.04 -19.58 -1.73
CA MET A 1 -8.67 -20.04 -1.45
C MET A 1 -7.80 -18.80 -1.44
N ASP A 2 -7.53 -18.26 -0.26
CA ASP A 2 -6.71 -17.06 -0.09
C ASP A 2 -5.26 -17.45 -0.38
N LYS A 3 -4.83 -17.29 -1.64
CA LYS A 3 -3.40 -17.30 -1.94
C LYS A 3 -2.88 -16.02 -1.32
N ARG A 4 -2.22 -16.13 -0.16
CA ARG A 4 -1.44 -15.03 0.42
C ARG A 4 -0.38 -14.67 -0.59
N GLU A 5 -0.69 -13.69 -1.43
CA GLU A 5 0.27 -13.21 -2.41
C GLU A 5 1.31 -12.39 -1.66
N LEU A 6 2.53 -12.90 -1.70
CA LEU A 6 3.67 -12.27 -1.09
C LEU A 6 4.32 -11.34 -2.11
N ILE A 7 4.66 -10.14 -1.66
CA ILE A 7 5.36 -9.15 -2.48
C ILE A 7 6.68 -8.84 -1.80
N ASN A 8 7.74 -8.75 -2.61
CA ASN A 8 9.06 -8.40 -2.11
C ASN A 8 9.14 -6.90 -1.78
N VAL A 9 9.61 -6.57 -0.58
CA VAL A 9 9.77 -5.18 -0.13
C VAL A 9 10.79 -4.40 -0.97
N SER A 10 11.70 -5.07 -1.69
CA SER A 10 12.71 -4.41 -2.53
C SER A 10 12.13 -3.65 -3.72
N GLU A 11 10.85 -3.89 -4.07
CA GLU A 11 10.16 -3.15 -5.13
C GLU A 11 9.97 -1.66 -4.77
N PHE A 12 10.00 -1.33 -3.47
CA PHE A 12 9.63 -0.02 -2.93
C PHE A 12 10.81 0.70 -2.27
N GLN A 13 10.65 2.01 -2.02
CA GLN A 13 11.65 2.79 -1.32
C GLN A 13 11.95 2.22 0.09
N LYS A 14 13.23 2.15 0.45
CA LYS A 14 13.71 1.48 1.68
C LYS A 14 13.10 2.04 2.96
N HIS A 15 12.79 3.35 3.01
CA HIS A 15 12.23 3.97 4.22
C HIS A 15 10.81 3.49 4.54
N ILE A 16 10.08 2.92 3.58
CA ILE A 16 8.74 2.35 3.81
C ILE A 16 8.86 1.06 4.62
N PHE A 17 9.93 0.29 4.39
CA PHE A 17 10.14 -1.04 4.97
C PHE A 17 11.44 -1.14 5.79
N TRP A 18 11.89 -0.04 6.39
CA TRP A 18 13.18 0.05 7.10
C TRP A 18 13.34 -0.95 8.26
N ASN A 19 12.23 -1.41 8.84
CA ASN A 19 12.20 -2.42 9.91
C ASN A 19 12.30 -3.86 9.38
N TYR A 20 12.25 -4.07 8.07
CA TYR A 20 12.27 -5.39 7.46
C TYR A 20 13.64 -5.69 6.85
N LYS A 21 13.97 -6.99 6.78
CA LYS A 21 15.18 -7.43 6.11
C LYS A 21 15.11 -7.06 4.61
N PRO A 22 16.24 -6.67 3.99
CA PRO A 22 16.28 -6.51 2.54
C PRO A 22 15.80 -7.80 1.85
N GLY A 23 14.92 -7.67 0.86
CA GLY A 23 14.37 -8.80 0.13
C GLY A 23 13.26 -9.56 0.87
N ALA A 24 12.79 -9.08 2.03
CA ALA A 24 11.69 -9.71 2.76
C ALA A 24 10.42 -9.77 1.90
N GLU A 25 9.72 -10.88 2.00
CA GLU A 25 8.44 -11.11 1.36
C GLU A 25 7.32 -10.88 2.39
N LEU A 26 6.44 -9.93 2.11
CA LEU A 26 5.33 -9.58 3.01
C LEU A 26 3.99 -9.82 2.34
N ASP A 27 2.96 -10.02 3.17
CA ASP A 27 1.58 -10.12 2.71
C ASP A 27 1.18 -8.85 1.95
N ARG A 28 0.49 -9.04 0.83
CA ARG A 28 -0.01 -7.97 -0.03
C ARG A 28 -0.69 -6.85 0.76
N ASN A 29 -1.54 -7.15 1.74
CA ASN A 29 -2.26 -6.12 2.50
C ASN A 29 -1.32 -5.26 3.35
N ILE A 30 -0.27 -5.88 3.91
CA ILE A 30 0.77 -5.17 4.67
C ILE A 30 1.54 -4.23 3.74
N ILE A 31 1.86 -4.68 2.53
CA ILE A 31 2.55 -3.86 1.53
C ILE A 31 1.69 -2.68 1.12
N ILE A 32 0.41 -2.92 0.78
CA ILE A 32 -0.53 -1.86 0.42
C ILE A 32 -0.65 -0.85 1.55
N GLU A 33 -0.90 -1.28 2.80
CA GLU A 33 -1.05 -0.36 3.93
C GLU A 33 0.21 0.50 4.15
N ASN A 34 1.40 -0.11 4.15
CA ASN A 34 2.64 0.64 4.37
C ASN A 34 2.95 1.62 3.23
N VAL A 35 2.77 1.20 1.97
CA VAL A 35 2.98 2.09 0.82
C VAL A 35 1.96 3.23 0.85
N LEU A 36 0.68 2.94 1.08
CA LEU A 36 -0.35 3.97 1.19
C LEU A 36 -0.05 4.98 2.29
N LEU A 37 0.49 4.55 3.43
CA LEU A 37 0.78 5.46 4.56
C LEU A 37 2.09 6.24 4.40
N TYR A 38 3.14 5.62 3.86
CA TYR A 38 4.51 6.14 3.95
C TYR A 38 5.22 6.32 2.60
N GLY A 39 4.64 5.81 1.50
CA GLY A 39 5.23 5.88 0.17
C GLY A 39 5.05 7.22 -0.54
N GLU A 40 5.77 7.37 -1.64
CA GLU A 40 5.71 8.52 -2.53
C GLU A 40 4.97 8.20 -3.82
N LEU A 41 4.84 9.18 -4.72
CA LEU A 41 4.13 9.02 -5.99
C LEU A 41 4.66 7.86 -6.84
N GLU A 42 5.97 7.63 -6.82
CA GLU A 42 6.59 6.52 -7.55
C GLU A 42 6.20 5.16 -6.97
N ASP A 43 6.11 5.04 -5.64
CA ASP A 43 5.67 3.82 -4.98
C ASP A 43 4.21 3.52 -5.28
N PHE A 44 3.34 4.53 -5.31
CA PHE A 44 1.95 4.32 -5.72
C PHE A 44 1.85 3.82 -7.15
N ARG A 45 2.64 4.39 -8.07
CA ARG A 45 2.69 3.95 -9.47
C ARG A 45 3.17 2.51 -9.61
N LYS A 46 4.07 2.05 -8.73
CA LYS A 46 4.48 0.64 -8.68
C LYS A 46 3.37 -0.22 -8.08
N LEU A 47 2.77 0.23 -6.98
CA LEU A 47 1.70 -0.48 -6.28
C LEU A 47 0.54 -0.81 -7.24
N ILE A 48 0.03 0.17 -7.99
CA ILE A 48 -1.07 -0.04 -8.94
C ILE A 48 -0.76 -1.02 -10.08
N LYS A 49 0.53 -1.31 -10.34
CA LYS A 49 0.95 -2.32 -11.33
C LYS A 49 1.06 -3.72 -10.73
N LEU A 50 1.27 -3.82 -9.41
CA LEU A 50 1.50 -5.07 -8.71
C LEU A 50 0.21 -5.64 -8.10
N VAL A 51 -0.76 -4.79 -7.77
CA VAL A 51 -2.01 -5.20 -7.12
C VAL A 51 -3.23 -4.65 -7.84
N ALA A 52 -4.39 -5.29 -7.65
CA ALA A 52 -5.64 -4.77 -8.19
C ALA A 52 -6.06 -3.49 -7.46
N LEU A 53 -6.67 -2.55 -8.20
CA LEU A 53 -7.22 -1.32 -7.61
C LEU A 53 -8.24 -1.62 -6.49
N GLU A 54 -8.98 -2.73 -6.61
CA GLU A 54 -9.95 -3.16 -5.60
C GLU A 54 -9.28 -3.48 -4.25
N ASP A 55 -8.09 -4.09 -4.26
CA ASP A 55 -7.35 -4.35 -3.03
C ASP A 55 -6.91 -3.04 -2.37
N ILE A 56 -6.50 -2.06 -3.18
CA ILE A 56 -6.13 -0.72 -2.71
C ILE A 56 -7.35 -0.02 -2.09
N ARG A 57 -8.53 -0.13 -2.71
CA ARG A 57 -9.79 0.39 -2.15
C ARG A 57 -10.09 -0.24 -0.79
N ASN A 58 -10.07 -1.56 -0.71
CA ASN A 58 -10.36 -2.30 0.51
C ASN A 58 -9.44 -1.89 1.66
N VAL A 59 -8.13 -1.78 1.42
CA VAL A 59 -7.17 -1.34 2.44
C VAL A 59 -7.38 0.14 2.79
N THR A 60 -7.70 0.99 1.82
CA THR A 60 -8.00 2.41 2.06
C THR A 60 -9.22 2.57 2.97
N ASP A 61 -10.28 1.79 2.76
CA ASP A 61 -11.48 1.78 3.61
C ASP A 61 -11.15 1.35 5.05
N ILE A 62 -10.27 0.34 5.21
CA ILE A 62 -9.81 -0.10 6.53
C ILE A 62 -9.03 1.02 7.23
N ILE A 63 -8.13 1.70 6.53
CA ILE A 63 -7.37 2.84 7.06
C ILE A 63 -8.30 3.99 7.44
N GLU A 64 -9.31 4.27 6.63
CA GLU A 64 -10.31 5.31 6.88
C GLU A 64 -11.12 5.03 8.15
N LYS A 65 -11.59 3.79 8.33
CA LYS A 65 -12.31 3.35 9.53
C LYS A 65 -11.49 3.52 10.82
N LYS A 66 -10.16 3.40 10.76
CA LYS A 66 -9.26 3.68 11.90
C LYS A 66 -9.21 5.17 12.27
N GLY A 67 -9.65 6.07 11.39
CA GLY A 67 -9.85 7.50 11.67
C GLY A 67 -8.57 8.36 11.81
N ARG A 68 -7.39 7.76 11.82
CA ARG A 68 -6.11 8.45 12.11
C ARG A 68 -5.50 9.20 10.93
N PHE A 69 -5.82 8.81 9.68
CA PHE A 69 -5.11 9.24 8.48
C PHE A 69 -5.98 9.96 7.43
N LYS A 70 -6.99 10.74 7.87
CA LYS A 70 -7.98 11.38 6.98
C LYS A 70 -7.40 12.12 5.77
N LYS A 71 -6.37 12.96 5.96
CA LYS A 71 -5.73 13.70 4.85
C LYS A 71 -5.11 12.76 3.82
N ARG A 72 -4.46 11.68 4.29
CA ARG A 72 -3.81 10.70 3.43
C ARG A 72 -4.82 9.87 2.67
N VAL A 73 -5.89 9.41 3.34
CA VAL A 73 -7.02 8.73 2.71
C VAL A 73 -7.63 9.60 1.60
N ASN A 74 -7.91 10.87 1.87
CA ASN A 74 -8.44 11.79 0.86
C ASN A 74 -7.52 11.95 -0.34
N PHE A 75 -6.21 12.03 -0.11
CA PHE A 75 -5.24 12.07 -1.19
C PHE A 75 -5.28 10.79 -2.02
N ILE A 76 -5.29 9.61 -1.38
CA ILE A 76 -5.33 8.31 -2.07
C ILE A 76 -6.60 8.19 -2.91
N ARG A 77 -7.77 8.52 -2.35
CA ARG A 77 -9.04 8.49 -3.09
C ARG A 77 -8.99 9.33 -4.35
N LYS A 78 -8.53 10.58 -4.24
CA LYS A 78 -8.50 11.51 -5.38
C LYS A 78 -7.42 11.20 -6.41
N VAL A 79 -6.22 10.83 -5.96
CA VAL A 79 -5.02 10.77 -6.80
C VAL A 79 -4.72 9.35 -7.30
N VAL A 80 -4.98 8.34 -6.47
CA VAL A 80 -4.66 6.94 -6.79
C VAL A 80 -5.89 6.21 -7.33
N LEU A 81 -7.04 6.39 -6.66
CA LEU A 81 -8.28 5.69 -7.02
C LEU A 81 -9.17 6.48 -7.98
N SER A 82 -8.97 7.79 -8.07
CA SER A 82 -9.82 8.73 -8.83
C SER A 82 -11.30 8.67 -8.43
N ASP A 83 -11.55 8.43 -7.14
CA ASP A 83 -12.87 8.49 -6.49
C ASP A 83 -13.18 9.91 -5.97
#